data_AF-A0A2N0ER85-F1
#
_entry.id   AF-A0A2N0ER85-F1
#
_cell.length_a   1.000
_cell.length_b   1.000
_cell.length_c   1.000
_cell.angle_alpha   90.00
_cell.angle_beta   90.00
_cell.angle_gamma   90.00
#
_symmetry.space_group_name_H-M   'P 1'
#
loop_
_entity.id
_entity.type
_entity.pdbx_description
1 polymer ?
#
loop_
_entity_poly.entity_id
_entity_poly.type
_entity_poly.pdbx_seq_one_letter_code
_entity_poly.pdbx_strand_id
1 'polypeptide(L)'
;MKIYVKFSLVLIGVLISGPSISQETLDASDISNFIIGGDQASTTSSLFLNSVAIIDVAPGGQPVISSGSAALLEAGLPILAGGTSDFIPDIWINYTYRPEFPGDVSEIFVRTSMPIPSGITLKAKIIETGVNGNFIDRGVNSNVNIDETNNRIVRSFGPGYTDDGETNGYKVQYTYTNSGSNELPPGFSIIYEIIKR
;
A
#
# COMPACT_ATOMS: atom_id res chain seq x y z
N MET A 1 -21.04 40.51 -22.86
CA MET A 1 -20.80 39.06 -23.04
C MET A 1 -20.49 38.47 -21.67
N LYS A 2 -21.44 37.76 -21.05
CA LYS A 2 -21.28 37.21 -19.68
C LYS A 2 -20.72 35.79 -19.79
N ILE A 3 -19.55 35.56 -19.19
CA ILE A 3 -18.90 34.25 -19.11
C ILE A 3 -19.45 33.54 -17.88
N TYR A 4 -20.15 32.42 -18.10
CA TYR A 4 -20.58 31.54 -17.03
C TYR A 4 -19.53 30.43 -16.86
N VAL A 5 -18.77 30.48 -15.76
CA VAL A 5 -17.88 29.40 -15.35
C VAL A 5 -18.74 28.32 -14.70
N LYS A 6 -18.80 27.13 -15.33
CA LYS A 6 -19.45 25.96 -14.74
C LYS A 6 -18.50 25.32 -13.73
N PHE A 7 -18.85 25.38 -12.45
CA PHE A 7 -18.27 24.54 -11.41
C PHE A 7 -18.86 23.12 -11.57
N SER A 8 -18.03 22.16 -11.96
CA SER A 8 -18.40 20.74 -11.93
C SER A 8 -18.22 20.22 -10.50
N LEU A 9 -19.34 19.96 -9.82
CA LEU A 9 -19.38 19.35 -8.50
C LEU A 9 -19.13 17.84 -8.66
N VAL A 10 -18.07 17.32 -8.05
CA VAL A 10 -17.78 15.88 -7.98
C VAL A 10 -18.82 15.24 -7.05
N LEU A 11 -19.71 14.43 -7.62
CA LEU A 11 -20.72 13.68 -6.88
C LEU A 11 -20.06 12.42 -6.29
N ILE A 12 -19.80 12.43 -4.98
CA ILE A 12 -19.47 11.24 -4.21
C ILE A 12 -20.72 10.36 -4.16
N GLY A 13 -20.67 9.20 -4.82
CA GLY A 13 -21.73 8.19 -4.77
C GLY A 13 -21.76 7.54 -3.39
N VAL A 14 -22.54 8.11 -2.47
CA VAL A 14 -22.93 7.44 -1.23
C VAL A 14 -23.91 6.33 -1.60
N LEU A 15 -23.49 5.07 -1.43
CA LEU A 15 -24.35 3.90 -1.50
C LEU A 15 -25.34 3.96 -0.33
N ILE A 16 -26.51 4.54 -0.60
CA ILE A 16 -27.67 4.41 0.30
C ILE A 16 -28.20 2.99 0.09
N SER A 17 -27.85 2.08 0.98
CA SER A 17 -28.56 0.81 1.14
C SER A 17 -29.92 1.10 1.78
N GLY A 18 -30.84 1.68 1.01
CA GLY A 18 -32.24 1.79 1.41
C GLY A 18 -32.88 0.39 1.37
N PRO A 19 -33.80 0.05 2.28
CA PRO A 19 -34.59 -1.16 2.14
C PRO A 19 -35.34 -1.07 0.81
N SER A 20 -34.98 -1.94 -0.14
CA SER A 20 -35.69 -2.06 -1.41
C SER A 20 -37.07 -2.62 -1.09
N ILE A 21 -38.09 -1.77 -1.09
CA ILE A 21 -39.48 -2.20 -0.95
C ILE A 21 -39.90 -2.73 -2.32
N SER A 22 -39.71 -4.04 -2.53
CA SER A 22 -40.34 -4.73 -3.66
C SER A 22 -41.82 -4.89 -3.33
N GLN A 23 -42.71 -4.32 -4.14
CA GLN A 23 -44.14 -4.54 -4.01
C GLN A 23 -44.49 -5.81 -4.79
N GLU A 24 -44.74 -6.90 -4.07
CA GLU A 24 -45.31 -8.12 -4.65
C GLU A 24 -46.80 -7.87 -4.95
N THR A 25 -47.21 -8.09 -6.19
CA THR A 25 -48.63 -8.13 -6.57
C THR A 25 -49.10 -9.57 -6.42
N LEU A 26 -49.87 -9.83 -5.36
CA LEU A 26 -50.51 -11.13 -5.13
C LEU A 26 -51.79 -11.23 -5.98
N ASP A 27 -51.82 -12.17 -6.92
CA ASP A 27 -53.06 -12.55 -7.61
C ASP A 27 -53.91 -13.42 -6.66
N ALA A 28 -54.94 -12.80 -6.07
CA ALA A 28 -55.85 -13.46 -5.13
C ALA A 28 -56.76 -14.52 -5.78
N SER A 29 -56.71 -14.70 -7.11
CA SER A 29 -57.47 -15.72 -7.82
C SER A 29 -56.74 -17.06 -7.98
N ASP A 30 -55.43 -17.11 -7.70
CA ASP A 30 -54.63 -18.35 -7.72
C ASP A 30 -54.25 -18.79 -6.30
N ILE A 31 -55.02 -19.73 -5.75
CA ILE A 31 -54.81 -20.33 -4.42
C ILE A 31 -53.40 -20.94 -4.28
N SER A 32 -52.76 -21.34 -5.38
CA SER A 32 -51.41 -21.92 -5.38
C SER A 32 -50.35 -20.90 -4.94
N ASN A 33 -50.54 -19.61 -5.28
CA ASN A 33 -49.65 -18.52 -4.85
C ASN A 33 -49.75 -18.24 -3.35
N PHE A 34 -50.92 -18.49 -2.74
CA PHE A 34 -51.18 -18.22 -1.32
C PHE A 34 -50.60 -19.31 -0.38
N ILE A 35 -50.55 -20.56 -0.85
CA ILE A 35 -50.12 -21.71 -0.02
C ILE A 35 -48.60 -21.93 -0.07
N ILE A 36 -47.93 -21.56 -1.17
CA ILE A 36 -46.50 -21.88 -1.40
C ILE A 36 -45.61 -20.61 -1.42
N GLY A 37 -46.20 -19.41 -1.29
CA GLY A 37 -45.47 -18.14 -1.14
C GLY A 37 -45.01 -17.48 -2.44
N GLY A 38 -45.77 -17.63 -3.53
CA GLY A 38 -45.42 -17.07 -4.85
C GLY A 38 -44.19 -17.71 -5.51
N ASP A 39 -43.86 -17.25 -6.71
CA ASP A 39 -42.68 -17.71 -7.46
C ASP A 39 -41.40 -17.17 -6.82
N GLN A 40 -40.70 -18.01 -6.05
CA GLN A 40 -39.42 -17.66 -5.43
C GLN A 40 -38.32 -17.60 -6.50
N ALA A 41 -38.20 -16.46 -7.15
CA ALA A 41 -37.15 -16.20 -8.13
C ALA A 41 -35.88 -15.68 -7.43
N SER A 42 -34.78 -16.43 -7.54
CA SER A 42 -33.46 -15.92 -7.18
C SER A 42 -32.82 -15.24 -8.38
N THR A 43 -32.29 -14.03 -8.19
CA THR A 43 -31.48 -13.34 -9.21
C THR A 43 -30.05 -13.24 -8.71
N THR A 44 -29.12 -13.78 -9.46
CA THR A 44 -27.70 -13.65 -9.16
C THR A 44 -27.21 -12.25 -9.55
N SER A 45 -26.57 -11.56 -8.62
CA SER A 45 -25.82 -10.33 -8.90
C SER A 45 -24.33 -10.64 -8.86
N SER A 46 -23.59 -10.13 -9.84
CA SER A 46 -22.12 -10.24 -9.88
C SER A 46 -21.48 -8.87 -9.68
N LEU A 47 -20.54 -8.79 -8.73
CA LEU A 47 -19.70 -7.60 -8.50
C LEU A 47 -18.26 -7.94 -8.89
N PHE A 48 -17.75 -7.24 -9.89
CA PHE A 48 -16.34 -7.32 -10.29
C PHE A 48 -15.55 -6.22 -9.59
N LEU A 49 -14.50 -6.61 -8.87
CA LEU A 49 -13.58 -5.68 -8.22
C LEU A 49 -12.20 -5.89 -8.82
N ASN A 50 -11.59 -4.80 -9.28
CA ASN A 50 -10.23 -4.83 -9.83
C ASN A 50 -9.22 -5.18 -8.76
N SER A 51 -8.05 -5.65 -9.20
CA SER A 51 -6.91 -5.82 -8.30
C SER A 51 -6.47 -4.48 -7.70
N VAL A 52 -6.10 -4.50 -6.43
CA VAL A 52 -5.56 -3.36 -5.69
C VAL A 52 -4.20 -3.73 -5.14
N ALA A 53 -3.21 -2.88 -5.37
CA ALA A 53 -1.88 -3.00 -4.76
C ALA A 53 -1.46 -1.60 -4.31
N ILE A 54 -1.35 -1.41 -3.01
CA ILE A 54 -0.93 -0.17 -2.38
C ILE A 54 0.23 -0.51 -1.46
N ILE A 55 1.28 0.29 -1.53
CA ILE A 55 2.45 0.21 -0.68
C ILE A 55 2.62 1.55 0.01
N ASP A 56 2.96 1.51 1.28
CA ASP A 56 3.25 2.68 2.09
C ASP A 56 4.58 2.52 2.82
N VAL A 57 5.24 3.63 3.09
CA VAL A 57 6.56 3.69 3.71
C VAL A 57 6.49 4.59 4.93
N ALA A 58 6.63 3.98 6.11
CA ALA A 58 6.63 4.67 7.39
C ALA A 58 8.06 4.72 7.97
N PRO A 59 8.51 5.84 8.56
CA PRO A 59 9.78 5.88 9.28
C PRO A 59 9.72 5.02 10.55
N GLY A 60 10.79 4.29 10.85
CA GLY A 60 11.00 3.63 12.14
C GLY A 60 11.67 4.59 13.12
N GLY A 61 11.04 4.79 14.28
CA GLY A 61 11.50 5.71 15.30
C GLY A 61 11.32 7.21 14.98
N GLN A 62 11.76 8.04 15.91
CA GLN A 62 11.72 9.51 15.80
C GLN A 62 12.87 9.98 14.92
N PRO A 63 12.62 10.70 13.81
CA PRO A 63 13.68 11.44 13.15
C PRO A 63 14.18 12.51 14.13
N VAL A 64 15.45 12.43 14.48
CA VAL A 64 16.08 13.40 15.39
C VAL A 64 16.17 14.73 14.65
N ILE A 65 15.16 15.59 14.84
CA ILE A 65 15.31 17.01 14.56
C ILE A 65 16.19 17.57 15.68
N SER A 66 17.33 18.15 15.32
CA SER A 66 18.25 18.85 16.22
C SER A 66 17.60 19.96 17.10
N SER A 67 16.30 20.25 16.97
CA SER A 67 15.57 21.27 17.74
C SER A 67 14.67 20.73 18.87
N GLY A 68 14.79 19.46 19.25
CA GLY A 68 14.21 18.96 20.52
C GLY A 68 12.69 18.75 20.54
N SER A 69 12.03 18.67 19.38
CA SER A 69 10.65 18.20 19.29
C SER A 69 10.61 16.93 18.44
N ALA A 70 10.64 15.79 19.13
CA ALA A 70 10.45 14.47 18.54
C ALA A 70 8.93 14.24 18.38
N ALA A 71 8.37 14.76 17.29
CA ALA A 71 7.03 14.39 16.86
C ALA A 71 7.15 13.17 15.93
N LEU A 72 6.37 12.11 16.21
CA LEU A 72 6.17 10.99 15.30
C LEU A 72 5.83 11.57 13.92
N LEU A 73 6.72 11.42 12.94
CA LEU A 73 6.46 11.95 11.61
C LEU A 73 5.45 11.04 10.89
N GLU A 74 4.33 11.65 10.52
CA GLU A 74 3.26 11.05 9.72
C GLU A 74 3.72 10.82 8.26
N ALA A 75 3.18 9.78 7.63
CA ALA A 75 3.54 9.41 6.26
C ALA A 75 3.34 10.56 5.26
N GLY A 76 4.23 10.65 4.26
CA GLY A 76 4.19 11.71 3.23
C GLY A 76 4.93 13.01 3.59
N LEU A 77 5.42 13.14 4.83
CA LEU A 77 6.31 14.24 5.20
C LEU A 77 7.77 13.89 4.86
N PRO A 78 8.53 14.83 4.25
CA PRO A 78 9.94 14.59 3.96
C PRO A 78 10.72 14.39 5.26
N ILE A 79 11.63 13.41 5.27
CA ILE A 79 12.62 13.25 6.33
C ILE A 79 13.56 14.46 6.26
N LEU A 80 13.30 15.47 7.08
CA LEU A 80 14.17 16.63 7.24
C LEU A 80 15.38 16.23 8.08
N ALA A 81 16.46 15.81 7.41
CA ALA A 81 17.75 15.56 8.03
C ALA A 81 18.36 16.88 8.56
N GLY A 82 18.02 17.24 9.79
CA GLY A 82 18.62 18.33 10.53
C GLY A 82 19.51 17.80 11.64
N GLY A 83 20.71 17.32 11.30
CA GLY A 83 21.68 16.82 12.28
C GLY A 83 22.84 16.06 11.64
N THR A 84 24.05 16.24 12.17
CA THR A 84 25.35 15.81 11.63
C THR A 84 25.64 14.29 11.75
N SER A 85 24.68 13.43 11.43
CA SER A 85 24.97 12.01 11.21
C SER A 85 24.15 11.47 10.06
N ASP A 86 24.83 10.83 9.12
CA ASP A 86 24.34 10.03 7.99
C ASP A 86 23.42 8.87 8.43
N PHE A 87 22.33 9.16 9.13
CA PHE A 87 21.40 8.17 9.63
C PHE A 87 20.22 8.08 8.66
N ILE A 88 20.21 7.02 7.86
CA ILE A 88 18.98 6.55 7.21
C ILE A 88 18.24 5.76 8.30
N PRO A 89 17.11 6.25 8.84
CA PRO A 89 16.36 5.48 9.83
C PRO A 89 15.92 4.14 9.23
N ASP A 90 15.83 3.12 10.07
CA ASP A 90 15.09 1.91 9.70
C ASP A 90 13.68 2.36 9.25
N ILE A 91 13.12 1.75 8.21
CA ILE A 91 11.78 2.09 7.73
C ILE A 91 10.88 0.86 7.77
N TRP A 92 9.58 1.08 7.85
CA TRP A 92 8.57 0.06 7.73
C TRP A 92 7.88 0.19 6.38
N ILE A 93 7.76 -0.94 5.67
CA ILE A 93 6.96 -1.06 4.47
C ILE A 93 5.64 -1.71 4.85
N ASN A 94 4.56 -0.98 4.62
CA ASN A 94 3.21 -1.48 4.78
C ASN A 94 2.58 -1.72 3.41
N TYR A 95 1.61 -2.62 3.32
CA TYR A 95 0.88 -2.82 2.07
C TYR A 95 -0.57 -3.20 2.27
N THR A 96 -1.35 -2.97 1.22
CA THR A 96 -2.65 -3.59 0.97
C THR A 96 -2.61 -4.23 -0.41
N TYR A 97 -2.89 -5.53 -0.48
CA TYR A 97 -2.88 -6.29 -1.72
C TYR A 97 -4.13 -7.15 -1.84
N ARG A 98 -4.87 -6.89 -2.91
CA ARG A 98 -6.02 -7.66 -3.36
C ARG A 98 -5.76 -8.06 -4.81
N PRO A 99 -5.39 -9.31 -5.08
CA PRO A 99 -5.35 -9.81 -6.45
C PRO A 99 -6.76 -9.98 -7.03
N GLU A 100 -6.80 -10.15 -8.35
CA GLU A 100 -8.00 -10.60 -9.07
C GLU A 100 -8.44 -12.00 -8.61
N PHE A 101 -7.47 -12.91 -8.45
CA PHE A 101 -7.70 -14.27 -7.96
C PHE A 101 -7.12 -14.45 -6.55
N PRO A 102 -7.91 -14.93 -5.56
CA PRO A 102 -7.45 -15.07 -4.16
C PRO A 102 -6.20 -15.94 -3.93
N GLY A 103 -5.78 -16.73 -4.92
CA GLY A 103 -4.57 -17.55 -4.84
C GLY A 103 -3.29 -16.85 -5.32
N ASP A 104 -3.41 -15.71 -6.01
CA ASP A 104 -2.27 -15.02 -6.59
C ASP A 104 -1.38 -14.41 -5.51
N VAL A 105 -0.08 -14.35 -5.80
CA VAL A 105 0.93 -13.78 -4.93
C VAL A 105 1.66 -12.64 -5.64
N SER A 106 2.22 -11.74 -4.85
CA SER A 106 3.05 -10.63 -5.34
C SER A 106 4.40 -10.61 -4.64
N GLU A 107 5.31 -9.81 -5.18
CA GLU A 107 6.65 -9.57 -4.66
C GLU A 107 6.84 -8.05 -4.44
N ILE A 108 7.68 -7.67 -3.46
CA ILE A 108 8.06 -6.26 -3.27
C ILE A 108 9.47 -6.07 -3.81
N PHE A 109 9.62 -5.08 -4.69
CA PHE A 109 10.88 -4.65 -5.25
C PHE A 109 11.29 -3.29 -4.69
N VAL A 110 12.60 -3.06 -4.65
CA VAL A 110 13.23 -1.80 -4.26
C VAL A 110 14.21 -1.38 -5.35
N ARG A 111 14.23 -0.08 -5.67
CA ARG A 111 15.19 0.51 -6.60
C ARG A 111 15.47 1.97 -6.25
N THR A 112 16.49 2.56 -6.86
CA THR A 112 16.72 4.00 -6.82
C THR A 112 16.04 4.71 -7.99
N SER A 113 15.74 6.00 -7.83
CA SER A 113 15.21 6.84 -8.92
C SER A 113 16.28 7.28 -9.91
N MET A 114 17.56 7.22 -9.51
CA MET A 114 18.71 7.70 -10.27
C MET A 114 19.92 6.80 -10.02
N PRO A 115 20.93 6.84 -10.92
CA PRO A 115 22.19 6.15 -10.71
C PRO A 115 22.86 6.49 -9.40
N ILE A 116 23.38 5.46 -8.74
CA ILE A 116 24.22 5.62 -7.56
C ILE A 116 25.62 6.05 -8.03
N PRO A 117 26.14 7.21 -7.56
CA PRO A 117 27.49 7.63 -7.89
C PRO A 117 28.55 6.60 -7.51
N SER A 118 29.63 6.51 -8.30
CA SER A 118 30.75 5.64 -7.99
C SER A 118 31.30 5.90 -6.58
N GLY A 119 31.64 4.84 -5.86
CA GLY A 119 32.13 4.93 -4.49
C GLY A 119 31.04 5.01 -3.43
N ILE A 120 29.77 5.14 -3.82
CA ILE A 120 28.61 4.95 -2.94
C ILE A 120 28.08 3.52 -3.12
N THR A 121 27.68 2.88 -2.02
CA THR A 121 26.94 1.61 -2.06
C THR A 121 25.79 1.68 -1.07
N LEU A 122 24.61 1.24 -1.54
CA LEU A 122 23.40 1.14 -0.75
C LEU A 122 22.91 -0.31 -0.76
N LYS A 123 22.65 -0.84 0.44
CA LYS A 123 22.05 -2.17 0.62
C LYS A 123 20.82 -2.06 1.50
N ALA A 124 19.81 -2.87 1.20
CA ALA A 124 18.63 -3.02 2.04
C ALA A 124 18.49 -4.47 2.52
N LYS A 125 17.96 -4.62 3.73
CA LYS A 125 17.68 -5.89 4.37
C LYS A 125 16.37 -5.83 5.12
N ILE A 126 15.52 -6.84 4.98
CA ILE A 126 14.42 -7.02 5.94
C ILE A 126 14.98 -7.62 7.22
N ILE A 127 14.81 -6.90 8.33
CA ILE A 127 15.30 -7.32 9.65
C ILE A 127 14.17 -7.82 10.56
N GLU A 128 12.93 -7.43 10.26
CA GLU A 128 11.76 -7.75 11.07
C GLU A 128 10.50 -7.77 10.19
N THR A 129 9.52 -8.58 10.58
CA THR A 129 8.19 -8.61 9.96
C THR A 129 7.17 -8.40 11.06
N GLY A 130 6.33 -7.40 10.89
CA GLY A 130 5.25 -7.04 11.81
C GLY A 130 4.20 -8.13 11.88
N VAL A 131 3.49 -8.17 13.02
CA VAL A 131 2.50 -9.21 13.32
C VAL A 131 1.05 -8.77 13.14
N ASN A 132 0.82 -7.48 12.86
CA ASN A 132 -0.52 -6.93 12.67
C ASN A 132 -0.99 -7.07 11.22
N GLY A 133 -2.28 -6.84 11.01
CA GLY A 133 -2.95 -7.04 9.73
C GLY A 133 -3.35 -8.49 9.48
N ASN A 134 -3.69 -8.79 8.23
CA ASN A 134 -4.01 -10.14 7.78
C ASN A 134 -3.29 -10.40 6.46
N PHE A 135 -2.19 -11.12 6.52
CA PHE A 135 -1.43 -11.49 5.34
C PHE A 135 -0.63 -12.77 5.55
N ILE A 136 -0.20 -13.36 4.45
CA ILE A 136 0.67 -14.54 4.43
C ILE A 136 2.04 -14.10 3.92
N ASP A 137 2.99 -13.89 4.82
CA ASP A 137 4.40 -13.77 4.43
C ASP A 137 4.91 -15.13 3.95
N ARG A 138 5.54 -15.14 2.77
CA ARG A 138 6.14 -16.34 2.16
C ARG A 138 7.64 -16.16 1.92
N GLY A 139 8.26 -15.15 2.53
CA GLY A 139 9.69 -15.04 2.71
C GLY A 139 10.28 -13.72 2.22
N VAL A 140 11.44 -13.40 2.79
CA VAL A 140 12.19 -12.16 2.55
C VAL A 140 13.61 -12.46 2.05
N ASN A 141 14.25 -11.48 1.42
CA ASN A 141 15.66 -11.55 1.10
C ASN A 141 16.52 -10.95 2.22
N SER A 142 17.62 -11.62 2.54
CA SER A 142 18.47 -11.30 3.69
C SER A 142 19.46 -10.15 3.44
N ASN A 143 19.70 -9.78 2.18
CA ASN A 143 20.46 -8.60 1.77
C ASN A 143 20.29 -8.37 0.27
N VAL A 144 20.06 -7.13 -0.12
CA VAL A 144 19.84 -6.72 -1.51
C VAL A 144 20.69 -5.48 -1.78
N ASN A 145 21.56 -5.53 -2.79
CA ASN A 145 22.19 -4.31 -3.29
C ASN A 145 21.14 -3.53 -4.07
N ILE A 146 20.98 -2.25 -3.77
CA ILE A 146 19.97 -1.42 -4.44
C ILE A 146 20.68 -0.61 -5.51
N ASP A 147 20.10 -0.59 -6.70
CA ASP A 147 20.48 0.27 -7.81
C ASP A 147 19.21 0.69 -8.57
N GLU A 148 19.37 1.20 -9.79
CA GLU A 148 18.26 1.66 -10.63
C GLU A 148 17.35 0.52 -11.11
N THR A 149 17.78 -0.73 -10.97
CA THR A 149 17.02 -1.90 -11.38
C THR A 149 16.10 -2.39 -10.27
N ASN A 150 15.03 -3.09 -10.65
CA ASN A 150 14.11 -3.66 -9.69
C ASN A 150 14.81 -4.81 -8.95
N ASN A 151 15.18 -4.55 -7.70
CA ASN A 151 15.79 -5.54 -6.84
C ASN A 151 14.76 -6.10 -5.85
N ARG A 152 14.54 -7.41 -5.87
CA ARG A 152 13.51 -8.04 -5.03
C ARG A 152 13.91 -8.06 -3.56
N ILE A 153 13.08 -7.50 -2.68
CA ILE A 153 13.33 -7.49 -1.23
C ILE A 153 12.38 -8.41 -0.45
N VAL A 154 11.13 -8.54 -0.89
CA VAL A 154 10.18 -9.56 -0.40
C VAL A 154 9.93 -10.58 -1.51
N ARG A 155 10.13 -11.87 -1.21
CA ARG A 155 10.11 -12.96 -2.21
C ARG A 155 8.72 -13.34 -2.66
N SER A 156 7.76 -13.33 -1.74
CA SER A 156 6.35 -13.50 -2.07
C SER A 156 5.49 -13.19 -0.86
N PHE A 157 4.32 -12.64 -1.10
CA PHE A 157 3.26 -12.48 -0.10
C PHE A 157 1.89 -12.69 -0.74
N GLY A 158 0.93 -13.14 0.06
CA GLY A 158 -0.45 -13.40 -0.38
C GLY A 158 -1.36 -12.17 -0.34
N PRO A 159 -2.65 -12.33 -0.74
CA PRO A 159 -3.67 -11.31 -0.50
C PRO A 159 -3.72 -10.93 0.97
N GLY A 160 -3.89 -9.65 1.26
CA GLY A 160 -3.89 -9.19 2.62
C GLY A 160 -3.58 -7.71 2.80
N TYR A 161 -3.42 -7.32 4.05
CA TYR A 161 -2.95 -6.00 4.44
C TYR A 161 -2.12 -6.10 5.72
N THR A 162 -1.22 -5.14 5.94
CA THR A 162 -0.31 -5.13 7.10
C THR A 162 -0.70 -4.15 8.20
N ASP A 163 -1.78 -3.39 8.01
CA ASP A 163 -2.10 -2.16 8.77
C ASP A 163 -1.10 -1.02 8.46
N ASP A 164 -1.27 0.14 9.07
CA ASP A 164 -0.52 1.38 8.81
C ASP A 164 0.50 1.72 9.93
N GLY A 165 1.65 2.27 9.57
CA GLY A 165 2.65 2.83 10.48
C GLY A 165 3.75 1.88 10.95
N GLU A 166 4.40 2.28 12.05
CA GLU A 166 5.49 1.52 12.67
C GLU A 166 4.99 0.16 13.20
N THR A 167 5.87 -0.85 13.25
CA THR A 167 5.59 -2.22 13.74
C THR A 167 4.72 -3.09 12.82
N ASN A 168 4.37 -2.57 11.64
CA ASN A 168 3.49 -3.20 10.67
C ASN A 168 4.26 -3.58 9.39
N GLY A 169 3.93 -4.72 8.77
CA GLY A 169 4.53 -5.14 7.50
C GLY A 169 6.00 -5.53 7.59
N TYR A 170 6.92 -4.88 6.86
CA TYR A 170 8.33 -5.27 6.81
C TYR A 170 9.27 -4.15 7.24
N LYS A 171 10.09 -4.39 8.25
CA LYS A 171 11.14 -3.44 8.67
C LYS A 171 12.39 -3.60 7.83
N VAL A 172 12.77 -2.53 7.14
CA VAL A 172 13.96 -2.44 6.29
C VAL A 172 15.06 -1.70 7.03
N GLN A 173 16.22 -2.33 7.08
CA GLN A 173 17.46 -1.70 7.49
C GLN A 173 18.30 -1.39 6.26
N TYR A 174 18.85 -0.18 6.22
CA TYR A 174 19.78 0.25 5.18
C TYR A 174 21.22 0.20 5.65
N THR A 175 22.12 -0.19 4.76
CA THR A 175 23.56 -0.01 4.92
C THR A 175 24.05 0.90 3.80
N TYR A 176 24.59 2.05 4.18
CA TYR A 176 25.15 3.05 3.29
C TYR A 176 26.66 3.14 3.51
N THR A 177 27.42 3.19 2.41
CA THR A 177 28.85 3.46 2.44
C THR A 177 29.19 4.47 1.36
N ASN A 178 30.07 5.42 1.67
CA ASN A 178 30.54 6.45 0.74
C ASN A 178 32.06 6.59 0.86
N SER A 179 32.77 5.88 0.00
CA SER A 179 34.24 5.87 -0.04
C SER A 179 34.84 7.04 -0.83
N GLY A 180 34.03 7.70 -1.66
CA GLY A 180 34.48 8.77 -2.55
C GLY A 180 34.15 10.19 -2.07
N SER A 181 33.52 10.35 -0.90
CA SER A 181 32.96 11.62 -0.43
C SER A 181 32.03 12.29 -1.46
N ASN A 182 31.31 11.47 -2.23
CA ASN A 182 30.36 11.93 -3.24
C ASN A 182 29.00 12.23 -2.61
N GLU A 183 28.24 13.13 -3.22
CA GLU A 183 26.86 13.40 -2.79
C GLU A 183 25.87 12.66 -3.68
N LEU A 184 24.74 12.25 -3.10
CA LEU A 184 23.62 11.76 -3.89
C LEU A 184 23.01 12.93 -4.68
N PRO A 185 22.58 12.71 -5.94
CA PRO A 185 22.03 13.77 -6.75
C PRO A 185 20.76 14.37 -6.11
N PRO A 186 20.48 15.67 -6.31
CA PRO A 186 19.23 16.26 -5.86
C PRO A 186 18.01 15.52 -6.41
N GLY A 187 17.07 15.16 -5.54
CA GLY A 187 15.88 14.37 -5.92
C GLY A 187 16.12 12.85 -5.96
N PHE A 188 17.27 12.37 -5.49
CA PHE A 188 17.49 10.95 -5.25
C PHE A 188 16.41 10.40 -4.30
N SER A 189 15.80 9.28 -4.69
CA SER A 189 14.79 8.60 -3.88
C SER A 189 14.93 7.09 -4.01
N ILE A 190 14.51 6.40 -2.96
CA ILE A 190 14.36 4.95 -2.94
C ILE A 190 12.89 4.66 -3.19
N ILE A 191 12.62 3.79 -4.15
CA ILE A 191 11.27 3.50 -4.63
C ILE A 191 10.97 2.05 -4.32
N TYR A 192 9.78 1.83 -3.78
CA TYR A 192 9.22 0.51 -3.55
C TYR A 192 8.04 0.26 -4.47
N GLU A 193 7.95 -0.96 -4.97
CA GLU A 193 6.91 -1.35 -5.89
C GLU A 193 6.43 -2.78 -5.61
N ILE A 194 5.11 -2.96 -5.65
CA ILE A 194 4.49 -4.29 -5.62
C ILE A 194 4.34 -4.75 -7.06
N ILE A 195 4.97 -5.88 -7.40
CA ILE A 195 4.90 -6.46 -8.74
C ILE A 195 4.22 -7.83 -8.63
N LYS A 196 3.18 -8.02 -9.44
CA LYS A 196 2.47 -9.31 -9.55
C LYS A 196 3.43 -10.35 -10.14
N ARG A 197 3.45 -11.54 -9.55
CA ARG A 197 4.24 -12.67 -10.02
C ARG A 197 3.61 -13.37 -11.23
#